data_AF-A0A133XL26-F1
#
_entry.id   AF-A0A133XL26-F1
#
_cell.length_a   1.000
_cell.length_b   1.000
_cell.length_c   1.000
_cell.angle_alpha   90.00
_cell.angle_beta   90.00
_cell.angle_gamma   90.00
#
_symmetry.space_group_name_H-M   'P 1'
#
loop_
_entity.id
_entity.type
_entity.pdbx_description
1 polymer ?
#
loop_
_entity_poly.entity_id
_entity_poly.type
_entity_poly.pdbx_seq_one_letter_code
_entity_poly.pdbx_strand_id
1 'polypeptide(L)'
;MLRKCLAAGATIVLSLLASGVAAGAPLKILGFDDSSCQAWFKSKDDPEQRKQYVAWARGFLSGHNYANQSQQVTDLSSGTVELYIERFCRDKPTARFIDAPYRMSDQYSGRDAPISK
;
A
#
# COMPACT_ATOMS: atom_id res chain seq x y z
N MET A 1 -34.02 10.44 -58.85
CA MET A 1 -33.02 9.36 -58.71
C MET A 1 -31.94 9.90 -57.75
N LEU A 2 -31.97 9.54 -56.47
CA LEU A 2 -31.09 8.51 -55.85
C LEU A 2 -29.60 8.95 -55.97
N ARG A 3 -28.82 9.29 -54.94
CA ARG A 3 -28.58 8.60 -53.66
C ARG A 3 -27.63 9.46 -52.80
N LYS A 4 -27.70 9.25 -51.48
CA LYS A 4 -26.90 9.81 -50.39
C LYS A 4 -25.37 9.70 -50.60
N CYS A 5 -24.63 10.75 -50.26
CA CYS A 5 -23.24 10.68 -49.74
C CYS A 5 -23.17 11.56 -48.48
N LEU A 6 -23.80 11.11 -47.40
CA LEU A 6 -23.14 10.75 -46.14
C LEU A 6 -22.02 11.72 -45.71
N ALA A 7 -22.39 12.56 -44.73
CA ALA A 7 -21.51 13.19 -43.78
C ALA A 7 -20.55 12.16 -43.17
N ALA A 8 -19.27 12.26 -43.51
CA ALA A 8 -18.22 11.38 -43.02
C ALA A 8 -17.01 12.18 -42.51
N GLY A 9 -17.27 13.29 -41.81
CA GLY A 9 -16.21 14.21 -41.36
C GLY A 9 -16.14 14.50 -39.87
N ALA A 10 -17.12 14.07 -39.06
CA ALA A 10 -17.28 14.60 -37.70
C ALA A 10 -17.39 13.54 -36.58
N THR A 11 -16.90 12.31 -36.79
CA THR A 11 -17.11 11.22 -35.82
C THR A 11 -15.85 10.39 -35.55
N ILE A 12 -14.69 11.03 -35.38
CA ILE A 12 -13.49 10.34 -34.86
C ILE A 12 -12.80 11.25 -33.82
N VAL A 13 -13.49 11.61 -32.73
CA VAL A 13 -12.83 12.27 -31.58
C VAL A 13 -13.32 11.74 -30.21
N LEU A 14 -14.34 10.86 -30.16
CA LEU A 14 -14.98 10.48 -28.88
C LEU A 14 -14.62 9.08 -28.34
N SER A 15 -13.62 8.40 -28.89
CA SER A 15 -13.29 7.02 -28.49
C SER A 15 -12.10 6.89 -27.51
N LEU A 16 -11.41 7.99 -27.18
CA LEU A 16 -10.17 7.94 -26.37
C LEU A 16 -10.36 8.20 -24.87
N LEU A 17 -11.58 8.45 -24.37
CA LEU A 17 -11.83 8.76 -22.95
C LEU A 17 -12.20 7.55 -22.09
N ALA A 18 -12.22 6.34 -22.65
CA ALA A 18 -12.58 5.12 -21.93
C ALA A 18 -11.37 4.32 -21.40
N SER A 19 -10.22 4.97 -21.18
CA SER A 19 -9.15 4.38 -20.36
C SER A 19 -9.59 4.41 -18.90
N GLY A 20 -10.51 3.51 -18.54
CA GLY A 20 -10.82 3.24 -17.14
C GLY A 20 -9.52 2.93 -16.42
N VAL A 21 -9.21 3.70 -15.36
CA VAL A 21 -8.17 3.33 -14.40
C VAL A 21 -8.55 1.96 -13.87
N ALA A 22 -7.88 0.91 -14.36
CA ALA A 22 -8.00 -0.42 -13.81
C ALA A 22 -7.53 -0.34 -12.37
N ALA A 23 -8.47 -0.24 -11.43
CA ALA A 23 -8.16 -0.39 -10.02
C ALA A 23 -7.63 -1.81 -9.85
N GLY A 24 -6.31 -1.93 -9.59
CA GLY A 24 -5.68 -3.21 -9.35
C GLY A 24 -6.41 -3.96 -8.23
N ALA A 25 -6.48 -5.29 -8.34
CA ALA A 25 -7.07 -6.09 -7.28
C ALA A 25 -6.39 -5.76 -5.94
N PRO A 26 -7.16 -5.67 -4.84
CA PRO A 26 -6.60 -5.33 -3.54
C PRO A 26 -5.52 -6.34 -3.14
N LEU A 27 -4.38 -5.83 -2.67
CA LEU A 27 -3.25 -6.66 -2.26
C LEU A 27 -3.67 -7.54 -1.08
N LYS A 28 -3.55 -8.86 -1.24
CA LYS A 28 -3.76 -9.82 -0.16
C LYS A 28 -2.51 -9.90 0.70
N ILE A 29 -2.55 -9.27 1.87
CA ILE A 29 -1.46 -9.28 2.85
C ILE A 29 -1.80 -10.31 3.93
N LEU A 30 -0.88 -11.24 4.19
CA LEU A 30 -1.04 -12.30 5.19
C LEU A 30 -0.47 -11.85 6.53
N GLY A 31 -1.33 -11.66 7.53
CA GLY A 31 -0.97 -11.20 8.87
C GLY A 31 -1.37 -12.17 9.98
N PHE A 32 -1.59 -11.62 11.16
CA PHE A 32 -2.12 -12.31 12.33
C PHE A 32 -3.63 -12.54 12.20
N ASP A 33 -4.15 -13.54 12.92
CA ASP A 33 -5.60 -13.81 13.00
C ASP A 33 -6.38 -12.55 13.44
N ASP A 34 -5.86 -11.82 14.43
CA ASP A 34 -6.29 -10.47 14.76
C ASP A 34 -5.19 -9.47 14.36
N SER A 35 -5.34 -8.92 13.16
CA SER A 35 -4.46 -7.87 12.65
C SER A 35 -4.98 -6.46 12.95
N SER A 36 -5.79 -6.24 13.99
CA SER A 36 -6.31 -4.91 14.31
C SER A 36 -5.26 -4.02 14.99
N CYS A 37 -5.37 -2.70 14.81
CA CYS A 37 -4.60 -1.75 15.62
C CYS A 37 -4.90 -1.85 17.12
N GLN A 38 -6.10 -2.32 17.49
CA GLN A 38 -6.41 -2.59 18.89
C GLN A 38 -5.61 -3.77 19.45
N ALA A 39 -5.41 -4.84 18.67
CA ALA A 39 -4.54 -5.95 19.06
C ALA A 39 -3.08 -5.52 19.19
N TRP A 40 -2.60 -4.66 18.28
CA TRP A 40 -1.29 -4.01 18.42
C TRP A 40 -1.18 -3.29 19.78
N PHE A 41 -2.14 -2.46 20.16
CA PHE A 41 -2.07 -1.77 21.45
C PHE A 41 -2.09 -2.72 22.65
N LYS A 42 -2.93 -3.75 22.62
CA LYS A 42 -3.01 -4.77 23.68
C LYS A 42 -1.70 -5.54 23.86
N SER A 43 -0.98 -5.80 22.77
CA SER A 43 0.29 -6.54 22.86
C SER A 43 1.41 -5.81 23.63
N LYS A 44 1.21 -4.55 24.07
CA LYS A 44 2.16 -3.86 24.97
C LYS A 44 2.33 -4.61 26.30
N ASP A 45 1.30 -5.34 26.71
CA ASP A 45 1.26 -6.08 27.96
C ASP A 45 1.89 -7.50 27.81
N ASP A 46 2.28 -7.87 26.59
CA ASP A 46 2.98 -9.12 26.25
C ASP A 46 4.20 -8.83 25.36
N PRO A 47 5.42 -8.72 25.94
CA PRO A 47 6.63 -8.41 25.20
C PRO A 47 6.98 -9.40 24.09
N GLU A 48 6.63 -10.67 24.23
CA GLU A 48 6.91 -11.67 23.19
C GLU A 48 5.94 -11.50 22.02
N GLN A 49 4.66 -11.26 22.29
CA GLN A 49 3.69 -10.92 21.24
C GLN A 49 4.09 -9.61 20.53
N ARG A 50 4.52 -8.57 21.26
CA ARG A 50 5.02 -7.33 20.68
C ARG A 50 6.18 -7.58 19.71
N LYS A 51 7.16 -8.42 20.10
CA LYS A 51 8.29 -8.80 19.24
C LYS A 51 7.83 -9.52 17.98
N GLN A 52 6.81 -10.37 18.05
CA GLN A 52 6.26 -11.06 16.87
C GLN A 52 5.68 -10.07 15.86
N TYR A 53 4.90 -9.09 16.32
CA TYR A 53 4.39 -8.03 15.44
C TYR A 53 5.52 -7.27 14.74
N VAL A 54 6.55 -6.86 15.49
CA VAL A 54 7.69 -6.12 14.93
C VAL A 54 8.50 -7.01 13.97
N ALA A 55 8.71 -8.29 14.29
CA ALA A 55 9.40 -9.24 13.43
C ALA A 55 8.64 -9.47 12.11
N TRP A 56 7.31 -9.64 12.18
CA TRP A 56 6.46 -9.75 10.99
C TRP A 56 6.56 -8.49 10.12
N ALA A 57 6.50 -7.31 10.72
CA ALA A 57 6.61 -6.03 10.00
C ALA A 57 7.95 -5.91 9.27
N ARG A 58 9.07 -6.24 9.94
CA ARG A 58 10.40 -6.27 9.32
C ARG A 58 10.46 -7.30 8.18
N GLY A 59 9.88 -8.49 8.37
CA GLY A 59 9.79 -9.51 7.32
C GLY A 59 9.00 -9.02 6.10
N PHE A 60 7.90 -8.30 6.30
CA PHE A 60 7.12 -7.69 5.22
C PHE A 60 7.97 -6.68 4.43
N LEU A 61 8.70 -5.79 5.11
CA LEU A 61 9.59 -4.82 4.46
C LEU A 61 10.71 -5.50 3.67
N SER A 62 11.30 -6.56 4.21
CA SER A 62 12.28 -7.38 3.48
C SER A 62 11.66 -8.01 2.22
N GLY A 63 10.42 -8.51 2.30
CA GLY A 63 9.68 -9.02 1.15
C GLY A 63 9.40 -7.95 0.09
N HIS A 64 9.09 -6.72 0.49
CA HIS A 64 8.99 -5.57 -0.42
C HIS A 64 10.32 -5.32 -1.13
N ASN A 65 11.43 -5.28 -0.40
CA ASN A 65 12.76 -5.07 -0.99
C ASN A 65 13.14 -6.18 -1.97
N TYR A 66 12.81 -7.43 -1.66
CA TYR A 66 13.01 -8.57 -2.56
C TYR A 66 12.24 -8.40 -3.87
N ALA A 67 10.96 -8.01 -3.78
CA ALA A 67 10.10 -7.84 -4.95
C ALA A 67 10.38 -6.55 -5.74
N ASN A 68 10.98 -5.53 -5.13
CA ASN A 68 11.17 -4.20 -5.72
C ASN A 68 12.57 -3.63 -5.46
N GLN A 69 13.56 -4.20 -6.15
CA GLN A 69 14.98 -3.90 -5.91
C GLN A 69 15.37 -2.44 -6.22
N SER A 70 14.62 -1.73 -7.08
CA SER A 70 14.89 -0.32 -7.41
C SER A 70 14.33 0.67 -6.38
N GLN A 71 13.44 0.22 -5.49
CA GLN A 71 12.79 1.05 -4.47
C GLN A 71 12.78 0.29 -3.15
N GLN A 72 13.96 0.19 -2.55
CA GLN A 72 14.13 -0.49 -1.28
C GLN A 72 13.93 0.46 -0.11
N VAL A 73 13.32 -0.06 0.94
CA VAL A 73 13.38 0.56 2.27
C VAL A 73 14.79 0.33 2.81
N THR A 74 15.41 1.39 3.32
CA THR A 74 16.75 1.33 3.94
C THR A 74 16.77 0.47 5.21
N ASP A 75 17.94 0.22 5.78
CA ASP A 75 18.02 -0.49 7.06
C ASP A 75 17.41 0.36 8.18
N LEU A 76 16.36 -0.16 8.81
CA LEU A 76 15.62 0.50 9.87
C LEU A 76 15.75 -0.29 11.16
N SER A 77 15.92 0.42 12.28
CA SER A 77 15.91 -0.24 13.59
C SER A 77 14.53 -0.83 13.92
N SER A 78 14.47 -1.88 14.74
CA SER A 78 13.19 -2.41 15.24
C SER A 78 12.37 -1.34 15.96
N GLY A 79 13.02 -0.45 16.71
CA GLY A 79 12.36 0.67 17.38
C GLY A 79 11.75 1.68 16.42
N THR A 80 12.39 1.94 15.26
CA THR A 80 11.83 2.81 14.22
C THR A 80 10.56 2.21 13.62
N VAL A 81 10.57 0.91 13.34
CA VAL A 81 9.41 0.17 12.84
C VAL A 81 8.27 0.21 13.86
N GLU A 82 8.56 -0.09 15.13
CA GLU A 82 7.60 -0.04 16.23
C GLU A 82 6.98 1.35 16.41
N LEU A 83 7.80 2.42 16.44
CA LEU A 83 7.30 3.79 16.56
C LEU A 83 6.41 4.22 15.38
N TYR A 84 6.74 3.77 14.16
CA TYR A 84 5.90 4.02 12.99
C TYR A 84 4.53 3.36 13.13
N ILE A 85 4.50 2.09 13.52
CA ILE A 85 3.27 1.34 13.73
C ILE A 85 2.44 1.97 14.85
N GLU A 86 3.08 2.31 15.98
CA GLU A 86 2.43 2.97 17.11
C GLU A 86 1.75 4.27 16.69
N ARG A 87 2.45 5.10 15.90
CA ARG A 87 1.87 6.31 15.32
C ARG A 87 0.72 6.01 14.38
N PHE A 88 0.91 5.10 13.43
CA PHE A 88 -0.13 4.74 12.46
C PHE A 88 -1.41 4.28 13.16
N CYS A 89 -1.29 3.39 14.13
CA CYS A 89 -2.43 2.84 14.85
C CYS A 89 -3.10 3.84 15.77
N ARG A 90 -2.36 4.81 16.32
CA ARG A 90 -2.96 5.90 17.09
C ARG A 90 -3.74 6.85 16.19
N ASP A 91 -3.19 7.17 15.03
CA ASP A 91 -3.83 8.07 14.06
C ASP A 91 -5.04 7.38 13.39
N LYS A 92 -5.06 6.04 13.31
CA LYS A 92 -6.08 5.22 12.64
C LYS A 92 -6.48 4.01 13.50
N PRO A 93 -7.23 4.19 14.60
CA PRO A 93 -7.48 3.11 15.57
C PRO A 93 -8.33 1.95 15.03
N THR A 94 -9.16 2.20 14.01
CA THR A 94 -9.99 1.16 13.37
C THR A 94 -9.32 0.48 12.18
N ALA A 95 -8.08 0.87 11.84
CA ALA A 95 -7.32 0.25 10.77
C ALA A 95 -6.71 -1.08 11.20
N ARG A 96 -6.12 -1.79 10.23
CA ARG A 96 -5.35 -3.01 10.50
C ARG A 96 -3.89 -2.63 10.73
N PHE A 97 -3.27 -3.29 11.71
CA PHE A 97 -1.84 -3.26 11.96
C PHE A 97 -1.02 -3.50 10.69
N ILE A 98 -1.40 -4.48 9.86
CA ILE A 98 -0.68 -4.85 8.62
C ILE A 98 -0.65 -3.74 7.57
N ASP A 99 -1.56 -2.77 7.66
CA ASP A 99 -1.56 -1.61 6.77
C ASP A 99 -0.41 -0.66 7.15
N ALA A 100 0.11 -0.69 8.38
CA ALA A 100 1.23 0.15 8.79
C ALA A 100 2.55 -0.22 8.08
N PRO A 101 3.04 -1.47 8.10
CA PRO A 101 4.26 -1.83 7.34
C PRO A 101 4.08 -1.70 5.82
N TYR A 102 2.86 -1.88 5.31
CA TYR A 102 2.54 -1.60 3.91
C TYR A 102 2.74 -0.12 3.56
N ARG A 103 2.15 0.80 4.34
CA ARG A 103 2.37 2.25 4.14
C ARG A 103 3.79 2.69 4.42
N MET A 104 4.45 2.04 5.38
CA MET A 104 5.87 2.27 5.61
C MET A 104 6.70 1.91 4.38
N SER A 105 6.38 0.80 3.70
CA SER A 105 7.06 0.42 2.46
C SER A 105 6.86 1.46 1.35
N ASP A 106 5.65 1.97 1.17
CA ASP A 106 5.36 3.00 0.17
C ASP A 106 6.13 4.31 0.48
N GLN A 107 6.10 4.75 1.74
CA GLN A 107 6.68 6.02 2.17
C GLN A 107 8.22 6.00 2.19
N TYR A 108 8.83 4.93 2.71
CA TYR A 108 10.29 4.85 2.90
C TYR A 108 11.03 4.31 1.67
N SER A 109 10.32 3.77 0.67
CA SER A 109 10.91 3.40 -0.62
C SER A 109 10.86 4.52 -1.67
N GLY A 110 10.23 5.65 -1.34
CA GLY A 110 10.00 6.75 -2.29
C GLY A 110 8.90 6.48 -3.31
N ARG A 111 8.13 5.39 -3.17
CA ARG A 111 6.97 5.10 -4.03
C ARG A 111 5.86 6.14 -3.88
N ASP A 112 5.75 6.76 -2.70
CA ASP A 112 4.82 7.86 -2.44
C ASP A 112 5.32 9.23 -2.94
N ALA A 113 6.50 9.31 -3.56
CA ALA A 113 6.98 10.57 -4.12
C ALA A 113 6.05 11.03 -5.26
N PRO A 114 5.71 12.33 -5.35
CA PRO A 114 5.03 12.86 -6.53
C PRO A 114 5.81 12.47 -7.78
N ILE A 115 5.14 11.88 -8.77
CA ILE A 115 5.75 11.59 -10.07
C ILE A 115 6.13 12.94 -10.71
N SER A 116 7.37 13.38 -10.52
CA SER A 116 7.94 14.45 -11.34
C SER A 116 8.02 13.91 -12.76
N LYS A 117 7.24 14.50 -13.66
CA LYS A 117 7.31 14.26 -15.10
C LYS A 117 8.48 15.02 -15.70
#